data_AF-A0A6P5WZ14-F1
#
_entry.id   AF-A0A6P5WZ14-F1
#
_cell.length_a   1.000
_cell.length_b   1.000
_cell.length_c   1.000
_cell.angle_alpha   90.00
_cell.angle_beta   90.00
_cell.angle_gamma   90.00
#
_symmetry.space_group_name_H-M   'P 1'
#
loop_
_entity.id
_entity.type
_entity.pdbx_description
1 polymer ?
#
loop_
_entity_poly.entity_id
_entity_poly.type
_entity_poly.pdbx_seq_one_letter_code
_entity_poly.pdbx_strand_id
1 'polypeptide(L)'
;MAMCKLLLLLLLLVQFHEHQACYEDERRSLLKIKACFQSNIGCAGYFVLPSWGEDDPECCRWESVKCANTTGHVIELSLGNVGESIYGDNLPSMLSLSIFQPFMELRILNLSGFGINLIQKEGMLLNAL
;
A
#
# COMPACT_ATOMS: atom_id res chain seq x y z
N MET A 1 -33.66 -9.57 31.43
CA MET A 1 -33.60 -8.82 30.15
C MET A 1 -32.40 -7.85 30.04
N ALA A 2 -31.79 -7.38 31.14
CA ALA A 2 -30.62 -6.49 31.08
C ALA A 2 -29.29 -7.22 30.81
N MET A 3 -29.14 -8.47 31.28
CA MET A 3 -27.87 -9.22 31.17
C MET A 3 -27.53 -9.62 29.73
N CYS A 4 -28.53 -9.96 28.90
CA CYS A 4 -28.33 -10.20 27.47
C CYS A 4 -27.92 -8.93 26.71
N LYS A 5 -28.42 -7.74 27.10
CA LYS A 5 -28.03 -6.49 26.44
C LYS A 5 -26.57 -6.14 26.72
N LEU A 6 -26.08 -6.40 27.93
CA LEU A 6 -24.68 -6.22 28.27
C LEU A 6 -23.79 -7.25 27.56
N LEU A 7 -24.23 -8.51 27.45
CA LEU A 7 -23.51 -9.54 26.69
C LEU A 7 -23.45 -9.21 25.18
N LEU A 8 -24.55 -8.72 24.60
CA LEU A 8 -24.60 -8.26 23.21
C LEU A 8 -23.72 -7.03 22.97
N LEU A 9 -23.67 -6.08 23.91
CA LEU A 9 -22.76 -4.92 23.84
C LEU A 9 -21.29 -5.33 23.93
N LEU A 10 -20.96 -6.26 24.85
CA LEU A 10 -19.61 -6.81 24.99
C LEU A 10 -19.18 -7.62 23.75
N LEU A 11 -20.10 -8.36 23.14
CA LEU A 11 -19.86 -9.03 21.85
C LEU A 11 -19.67 -8.01 20.71
N LEU A 12 -20.44 -6.92 20.67
CA LEU A 12 -20.25 -5.84 19.68
C LEU A 12 -18.92 -5.09 19.84
N LEU A 13 -18.39 -4.98 21.06
CA LEU A 13 -17.08 -4.38 21.35
C LEU A 13 -15.91 -5.32 20.99
N VAL A 14 -16.12 -6.64 21.03
CA VAL A 14 -15.10 -7.67 20.74
C VAL A 14 -14.90 -7.93 19.25
N GLN A 15 -15.78 -7.44 18.36
CA GLN A 15 -15.69 -7.70 16.91
C GLN A 15 -14.83 -6.70 16.12
N PHE A 16 -14.21 -5.71 16.76
CA PHE A 16 -13.13 -4.95 16.12
C PHE A 16 -11.87 -5.81 16.11
N HIS A 17 -11.89 -6.88 15.33
CA HIS A 17 -10.66 -7.46 14.84
C HIS A 17 -10.00 -6.34 14.05
N GLU A 18 -8.83 -5.89 14.47
CA GLU A 18 -8.02 -4.98 13.66
C GLU A 18 -7.83 -5.65 12.31
N HIS A 19 -8.62 -5.26 11.32
CA HIS A 19 -8.45 -5.71 9.97
C HIS A 19 -7.27 -4.91 9.44
N GLN A 20 -6.05 -5.40 9.71
CA GLN A 20 -4.81 -4.82 9.19
C GLN A 20 -4.63 -5.16 7.69
N ALA A 21 -5.70 -5.61 7.03
CA ALA A 21 -5.76 -5.72 5.59
C ALA A 21 -6.32 -4.42 5.00
N CYS A 22 -5.64 -3.94 3.96
CA CYS A 22 -6.14 -2.88 3.09
C CYS A 22 -7.23 -3.43 2.14
N TYR A 23 -7.91 -2.55 1.43
CA TYR A 23 -8.98 -2.97 0.51
C TYR A 23 -8.45 -3.84 -0.63
N GLU A 24 -9.26 -4.78 -1.12
CA GLU A 24 -8.86 -5.72 -2.18
C GLU A 24 -8.31 -5.03 -3.44
N ASP A 25 -8.87 -3.90 -3.85
CA ASP A 25 -8.38 -3.16 -5.02
C ASP A 25 -7.05 -2.43 -4.75
N GLU A 26 -6.82 -1.98 -3.52
CA GLU A 26 -5.53 -1.43 -3.07
C GLU A 26 -4.48 -2.55 -3.02
N ARG A 27 -4.81 -3.70 -2.39
CA ARG A 27 -3.99 -4.91 -2.35
C ARG A 27 -3.57 -5.37 -3.74
N ARG A 28 -4.53 -5.48 -4.66
CA ARG A 28 -4.26 -5.88 -6.05
C ARG A 28 -3.32 -4.90 -6.76
N SER A 29 -3.46 -3.60 -6.46
CA SER A 29 -2.59 -2.57 -7.03
C SER A 29 -1.18 -2.64 -6.47
N LEU A 30 -1.01 -2.88 -5.17
CA LEU A 30 0.29 -3.15 -4.55
C LEU A 30 0.98 -4.37 -5.17
N LEU A 31 0.25 -5.48 -5.39
CA LEU A 31 0.81 -6.66 -6.04
C LEU A 31 1.20 -6.41 -7.51
N LYS A 32 0.45 -5.59 -8.25
CA LYS A 32 0.85 -5.14 -9.59
C LYS A 32 2.12 -4.29 -9.56
N ILE A 33 2.24 -3.37 -8.60
CA ILE A 33 3.45 -2.56 -8.39
C ILE A 33 4.66 -3.49 -8.16
N LYS A 34 4.51 -4.48 -7.27
CA LYS A 34 5.55 -5.49 -7.04
C LYS A 34 5.92 -6.20 -8.34
N ALA A 35 4.94 -6.70 -9.10
CA ALA A 35 5.19 -7.39 -10.36
C ALA A 35 5.91 -6.51 -11.39
N CYS A 36 5.58 -5.21 -11.48
CA CYS A 36 6.30 -4.24 -12.31
C CYS A 36 7.76 -4.12 -11.91
N PHE A 37 8.07 -4.12 -10.62
CA PHE A 37 9.46 -4.13 -10.18
C PHE A 37 10.13 -5.48 -10.38
N GLN A 38 9.43 -6.61 -10.29
CA GLN A 38 10.02 -7.93 -10.50
C GLN A 38 10.36 -8.20 -11.96
N SER A 39 9.48 -7.78 -12.89
CA SER A 39 9.60 -8.09 -14.31
C SER A 39 10.84 -7.50 -14.96
N ASN A 40 11.34 -6.34 -14.51
CA ASN A 40 12.50 -5.71 -15.15
C ASN A 40 13.87 -6.10 -14.53
N ILE A 41 13.92 -6.95 -13.49
CA ILE A 41 15.18 -7.39 -12.82
C ILE A 41 15.44 -8.89 -12.99
N GLY A 42 14.49 -9.63 -13.58
CA GLY A 42 14.60 -11.07 -13.78
C GLY A 42 14.81 -11.83 -12.47
N CYS A 43 15.81 -12.71 -12.41
CA CYS A 43 16.03 -13.65 -11.30
C CYS A 43 16.36 -13.00 -9.95
N ALA A 44 16.68 -11.69 -9.88
CA ALA A 44 16.87 -10.97 -8.61
C ALA A 44 15.57 -10.37 -8.05
N GLY A 45 14.45 -10.44 -8.81
CA GLY A 45 13.16 -9.85 -8.43
C GLY A 45 12.51 -10.47 -7.19
N TYR A 46 12.96 -11.65 -6.74
CA TYR A 46 12.40 -12.28 -5.53
C TYR A 46 12.65 -11.49 -4.25
N PHE A 47 13.70 -10.67 -4.21
CA PHE A 47 13.99 -9.81 -3.05
C PHE A 47 13.29 -8.45 -3.08
N VAL A 48 12.56 -8.15 -4.15
CA VAL A 48 11.81 -6.90 -4.23
C VAL A 48 10.58 -6.98 -3.35
N LEU A 49 10.46 -6.05 -2.42
CA LEU A 49 9.30 -5.90 -1.53
C LEU A 49 8.91 -7.27 -0.93
N PRO A 50 9.83 -7.90 -0.17
CA PRO A 50 9.69 -9.31 0.20
C PRO A 50 8.50 -9.56 1.12
N SER A 51 8.07 -8.57 1.89
CA SER A 51 6.87 -8.68 2.76
C SER A 51 5.55 -8.62 1.99
N TRP A 52 5.55 -8.18 0.73
CA TRP A 52 4.33 -8.03 -0.06
C TRP A 52 3.99 -9.37 -0.72
N GLY A 53 2.92 -10.04 -0.29
CA GLY A 53 2.68 -11.43 -0.69
C GLY A 53 1.22 -11.79 -0.89
N GLU A 54 0.97 -12.72 -1.82
CA GLU A 54 -0.35 -13.32 -1.94
C GLU A 54 -0.75 -14.12 -0.69
N ASP A 55 0.25 -14.66 0.03
CA ASP A 55 0.07 -15.46 1.25
C ASP A 55 -0.20 -14.63 2.51
N ASP A 56 0.09 -13.32 2.50
CA ASP A 56 -0.21 -12.41 3.61
C ASP A 56 -1.37 -11.48 3.20
N PRO A 57 -2.61 -11.70 3.67
CA PRO A 57 -3.76 -10.85 3.34
C PRO A 57 -3.65 -9.44 3.93
N GLU A 58 -2.82 -9.23 4.96
CA GLU A 58 -2.77 -8.03 5.78
C GLU A 58 -1.82 -6.98 5.19
N CYS A 59 -2.15 -6.41 4.02
CA CYS A 59 -1.29 -5.44 3.34
C CYS A 59 -0.92 -4.18 4.14
N CYS A 60 -1.65 -3.82 5.21
CA CYS A 60 -1.24 -2.71 6.07
C CYS A 60 -0.05 -3.05 6.98
N ARG A 61 0.33 -4.33 7.05
CA ARG A 61 1.54 -4.80 7.73
C ARG A 61 2.74 -4.92 6.80
N TRP A 62 2.52 -4.76 5.50
CA TRP A 62 3.60 -4.82 4.54
C TRP A 62 4.56 -3.65 4.76
N GLU A 63 5.85 -3.93 4.60
CA GLU A 63 6.89 -2.92 4.66
C GLU A 63 6.56 -1.77 3.71
N SER A 64 6.71 -0.54 4.22
CA SER A 64 6.47 0.69 3.46
C SER A 64 5.02 0.93 3.01
N VAL A 65 4.05 0.18 3.55
CA VAL A 65 2.62 0.46 3.44
C VAL A 65 2.11 0.93 4.79
N LYS A 66 1.39 2.04 4.82
CA LYS A 66 0.74 2.53 6.03
C LYS A 66 -0.72 2.85 5.74
N CYS A 67 -1.58 2.30 6.58
CA CYS A 67 -3.02 2.49 6.48
C CYS A 67 -3.54 3.41 7.58
N ALA A 68 -4.70 4.01 7.34
CA ALA A 68 -5.46 4.70 8.37
C ALA A 68 -6.07 3.68 9.33
N ASN A 69 -5.79 3.79 10.63
CA ASN A 69 -6.33 2.88 11.65
C ASN A 69 -7.87 2.88 11.72
N THR A 70 -8.52 3.94 11.24
CA THR A 70 -9.98 4.10 11.27
C THR A 70 -10.69 3.52 10.05
N THR A 71 -10.10 3.66 8.86
CA THR A 71 -10.75 3.28 7.59
C THR A 71 -10.12 2.05 6.95
N GLY A 72 -8.90 1.69 7.32
CA GLY A 72 -8.15 0.60 6.68
C GLY A 72 -7.56 0.95 5.32
N HIS A 73 -7.84 2.15 4.78
CA HIS A 73 -7.27 2.60 3.51
C HIS A 73 -5.78 2.89 3.62
N VAL A 74 -5.03 2.61 2.55
CA VAL A 74 -3.63 3.01 2.43
C VAL A 74 -3.55 4.54 2.34
N ILE A 75 -2.84 5.15 3.28
CA ILE A 75 -2.62 6.60 3.35
C ILE A 75 -1.18 7.00 2.99
N GLU A 76 -0.24 6.07 3.09
CA GLU A 76 1.16 6.33 2.76
C GLU A 76 1.79 5.08 2.14
N LEU A 77 2.48 5.30 1.02
CA LEU A 77 3.19 4.28 0.27
C LEU A 77 4.60 4.76 -0.04
N SER A 78 5.61 4.01 0.41
CA SER A 78 7.02 4.34 0.16
C SER A 78 7.71 3.32 -0.74
N LEU A 79 8.19 3.78 -1.89
CA LEU A 79 8.91 2.96 -2.87
C LEU A 79 10.35 3.44 -3.08
N GLY A 80 10.78 4.50 -2.37
CA GLY A 80 12.12 5.08 -2.53
C GLY A 80 13.25 4.06 -2.35
N ASN A 81 13.13 3.17 -1.36
CA ASN A 81 14.17 2.16 -1.10
C ASN A 81 14.31 1.11 -2.22
N VAL A 82 13.27 0.92 -3.05
CA VAL A 82 13.29 -0.02 -4.18
C VAL A 82 14.13 0.52 -5.33
N GLY A 83 14.13 1.84 -5.56
CA GLY A 83 14.84 2.48 -6.68
C GLY A 83 16.35 2.57 -6.47
N GLU A 84 16.77 2.97 -5.27
CA GLU A 84 18.19 3.16 -4.94
C GLU A 84 19.04 1.90 -5.14
N SER A 85 18.46 0.72 -4.91
CA SER A 85 19.20 -0.54 -4.91
C SER A 85 19.14 -1.30 -6.25
N ILE A 86 18.22 -0.95 -7.16
CA ILE A 86 17.87 -1.84 -8.28
C ILE A 86 17.82 -1.14 -9.64
N TYR A 87 17.30 0.09 -9.71
CA TYR A 87 16.96 0.74 -10.99
C TYR A 87 17.75 2.02 -11.27
N GLY A 88 18.53 2.50 -10.30
CA GLY A 88 19.04 3.87 -10.34
C GLY A 88 17.89 4.87 -10.33
N ASP A 89 18.15 6.11 -10.76
CA ASP A 89 17.18 7.21 -10.70
C ASP A 89 16.01 7.09 -11.70
N ASN A 90 15.70 5.90 -12.24
CA ASN A 90 14.67 5.71 -13.26
C ASN A 90 13.51 4.83 -12.77
N LEU A 91 12.30 5.37 -12.83
CA LEU A 91 11.07 4.62 -12.55
C LEU A 91 10.82 3.55 -13.63
N PRO A 92 10.35 2.33 -13.29
CA PRO A 92 10.01 1.33 -14.29
C PRO A 92 8.97 1.86 -15.28
N SER A 93 9.19 1.64 -16.57
CA SER A 93 8.28 2.11 -17.65
C SER A 93 6.86 1.53 -17.55
N MET A 94 6.70 0.39 -16.88
CA MET A 94 5.40 -0.25 -16.62
C MET A 94 4.65 0.37 -15.43
N LEU A 95 5.29 1.21 -14.61
CA LEU A 95 4.66 1.86 -13.46
C LEU A 95 3.93 3.13 -13.94
N SER A 96 2.65 2.98 -14.28
CA SER A 96 1.80 4.09 -14.73
C SER A 96 1.03 4.73 -13.57
N LEU A 97 0.67 6.01 -13.69
CA LEU A 97 -0.17 6.70 -12.69
C LEU A 97 -1.50 6.00 -12.38
N SER A 98 -2.07 5.30 -13.38
CA SER A 98 -3.29 4.52 -13.22
C SER A 98 -3.18 3.42 -12.15
N ILE A 99 -1.96 2.93 -11.87
CA ILE A 99 -1.73 1.91 -10.84
C ILE A 99 -2.03 2.44 -9.43
N PHE A 100 -1.99 3.77 -9.25
CA PHE A 100 -2.27 4.41 -7.96
C PHE A 100 -3.74 4.84 -7.79
N GLN A 101 -4.57 4.71 -8.84
CA GLN A 101 -5.98 5.13 -8.77
C GLN A 101 -6.78 4.44 -7.66
N PRO A 102 -6.57 3.14 -7.35
CA PRO A 102 -7.36 2.46 -6.32
C PRO A 102 -7.09 2.93 -4.89
N PHE A 103 -6.00 3.65 -4.64
CA PHE A 103 -5.69 4.17 -3.31
C PHE A 103 -6.42 5.51 -3.07
N MET A 104 -7.66 5.39 -2.60
CA MET A 104 -8.60 6.51 -2.49
C MET A 104 -8.11 7.56 -1.49
N GLU A 105 -7.57 7.10 -0.35
CA GLU A 105 -7.06 7.96 0.73
C GLU A 105 -5.54 8.13 0.73
N LEU A 106 -4.82 7.71 -0.32
CA LEU A 106 -3.37 7.87 -0.36
C LEU A 106 -2.99 9.35 -0.28
N ARG A 107 -2.22 9.73 0.73
CA ARG A 107 -1.75 11.10 0.97
C ARG A 107 -0.28 11.28 0.68
N ILE A 108 0.52 10.25 0.91
CA ILE A 108 1.98 10.32 0.76
C ILE A 108 2.42 9.21 -0.18
N LEU A 109 3.10 9.59 -1.26
CA LEU A 109 3.78 8.67 -2.17
C LEU A 109 5.25 9.05 -2.25
N ASN A 110 6.12 8.18 -1.73
CA ASN A 110 7.56 8.39 -1.76
C ASN A 110 8.21 7.63 -2.92
N LEU A 111 8.76 8.36 -3.88
CA LEU A 111 9.49 7.85 -5.05
C LEU A 111 10.96 8.35 -5.10
N SER A 112 11.50 8.81 -3.97
CA SER A 112 12.80 9.51 -3.91
C SER A 112 13.97 8.73 -4.51
N GLY A 113 14.01 7.40 -4.34
CA GLY A 113 15.04 6.55 -4.96
C GLY A 113 14.94 6.40 -6.48
N PHE A 114 13.96 7.02 -7.12
CA PHE A 114 13.85 7.16 -8.58
C PHE A 114 14.07 8.61 -9.03
N GLY A 115 14.74 9.44 -8.22
CA GLY A 115 14.94 10.87 -8.51
C GLY A 115 13.66 11.71 -8.49
N ILE A 116 12.53 11.15 -8.03
CA ILE A 116 11.23 11.83 -7.96
C ILE A 116 10.94 12.21 -6.51
N ASN A 117 10.71 13.50 -6.26
CA ASN A 117 10.41 14.00 -4.92
C ASN A 117 9.13 13.40 -4.32
N LEU A 118 9.00 13.50 -2.99
CA LEU A 118 7.79 13.10 -2.26
C LEU A 118 6.55 13.77 -2.85
N ILE A 119 5.55 12.96 -3.21
CA ILE A 119 4.26 13.44 -3.71
C ILE A 119 3.27 13.42 -2.55
N GLN A 120 2.77 14.60 -2.19
CA GLN A 120 1.69 14.74 -1.20
C GLN A 120 0.36 15.01 -1.92
N LYS A 121 -0.63 14.13 -1.74
CA LYS A 121 -2.00 14.27 -2.28
C LYS A 121 -2.89 15.08 -1.33
N GLU A 122 -2.36 16.12 -0.71
CA GLU A 122 -3.19 17.08 0.02
C GLU A 122 -3.70 18.12 -0.97
N GLY A 123 -4.84 17.82 -1.60
CA GLY A 123 -5.59 18.79 -2.40
C GLY A 123 -5.12 19.03 -3.85
N MET A 124 -4.41 18.11 -4.51
CA MET A 124 -3.98 18.31 -5.91
C MET A 124 -4.43 17.21 -6.89
N LEU A 125 -5.01 17.73 -7.97
CA LEU A 125 -5.28 17.18 -9.28
C LEU A 125 -4.11 16.34 -9.85
N LEU A 126 -4.42 15.16 -10.39
CA LEU A 126 -3.52 14.20 -11.06
C LEU A 126 -2.91 14.71 -12.39
N ASN A 127 -2.66 16.00 -12.55
CA ASN A 127 -2.23 16.61 -13.82
C ASN A 127 -0.96 17.45 -13.69
N ALA A 128 0.04 16.90 -12.98
CA ALA A 128 1.41 17.43 -13.00
C ALA A 128 2.45 16.38 -13.46
N LEU A 129 2.03 15.45 -14.31
CA LEU A 129 2.89 14.63 -15.16
C LEU A 129 2.39 14.70 -16.59
#